data_AF-A0A6V7WZ96-F1
#
_entry.id   AF-A0A6V7WZ96-F1
#
_cell.length_a   1.000
_cell.length_b   1.000
_cell.length_c   1.000
_cell.angle_alpha   90.00
_cell.angle_beta   90.00
_cell.angle_gamma   90.00
#
_symmetry.space_group_name_H-M   'P 1'
#
loop_
_entity.id
_entity.type
_entity.pdbx_description
1 polymer ?
#
loop_
_entity_poly.entity_id
_entity_poly.type
_entity_poly.pdbx_seq_one_letter_code
_entity_poly.pdbx_strand_id
1 'polypeptide(L)'
;MLQKLQSWLVRQRDQSAVSYSRFGRPGDEEEDKPPPTTIVVAPFNENAPEYFLFGSCHVQKAAIYFAAFGMSITILMFISTFFEFDWYHYKRGVDVGAVIGLFLYLAIGVLIHYYVIIGVKRQLSRYLLPFICVYTIICVTETCMCIGLLFKLLDAQVTEPHHRVHIQMDVYYHSTTTTTPPYAAILFGLFIVLAVQFLMLVGVLRCRQFLSAKQEHEMAMKVAEMSKTQYPTIQVVFASSGSGTGPFRNPAPQNASNSSPIPPTPSHNNSNKQSNEPPMENIII
;
A
#
# COMPACT_ATOMS: atom_id res chain seq x y z
N MET A 1 -7.05 -0.60 27.70
CA MET A 1 -6.41 -0.53 26.36
C MET A 1 -7.05 -1.49 25.36
N LEU A 2 -7.30 -2.74 25.73
CA LEU A 2 -7.98 -3.74 24.87
C LEU A 2 -9.32 -3.26 24.27
N GLN A 3 -10.18 -2.60 25.06
CA GLN A 3 -11.47 -2.08 24.55
C GLN A 3 -11.31 -0.94 23.53
N LYS A 4 -10.23 -0.15 23.61
CA LYS A 4 -9.91 0.88 22.60
C LYS A 4 -9.37 0.23 21.32
N LEU A 5 -8.59 -0.84 21.47
CA LEU A 5 -8.08 -1.61 20.34
C LEU A 5 -9.22 -2.35 19.62
N GLN A 6 -10.14 -2.94 20.38
CA GLN A 6 -11.31 -3.64 19.86
C GLN A 6 -12.29 -2.69 19.18
N SER A 7 -12.58 -1.52 19.77
CA SER A 7 -13.42 -0.51 19.12
C SER A 7 -12.75 0.10 17.90
N TRP A 8 -11.43 0.27 17.90
CA TRP A 8 -10.67 0.67 16.70
C TRP A 8 -10.73 -0.38 15.59
N LEU A 9 -10.62 -1.66 15.94
CA LEU A 9 -10.63 -2.78 14.98
C LEU A 9 -12.03 -3.03 14.40
N VAL A 10 -13.07 -2.92 15.23
CA VAL A 10 -14.48 -2.94 14.78
C VAL A 10 -14.76 -1.74 13.87
N ARG A 11 -14.25 -0.55 14.21
CA ARG A 11 -14.41 0.65 13.39
C ARG A 11 -13.69 0.55 12.05
N GLN A 12 -12.51 -0.07 11.97
CA GLN A 12 -11.85 -0.35 10.69
C GLN A 12 -12.63 -1.37 9.85
N ARG A 13 -13.20 -2.41 10.49
CA ARG A 13 -14.02 -3.41 9.80
C ARG A 13 -15.30 -2.82 9.20
N ASP A 14 -15.91 -1.86 9.88
CA ASP A 14 -17.17 -1.26 9.44
C ASP A 14 -16.96 -0.12 8.41
N GLN A 15 -15.71 0.32 8.17
CA GLN A 15 -15.39 1.34 7.15
C GLN A 15 -15.42 0.81 5.71
N SER A 16 -15.28 -0.51 5.51
CA SER A 16 -15.36 -1.17 4.21
C SER A 16 -16.64 -2.01 4.04
N ALA A 17 -17.54 -1.99 5.04
CA ALA A 17 -18.79 -2.72 4.98
C ALA A 17 -19.88 -1.90 4.31
N VAL A 18 -20.42 -2.42 3.20
CA VAL A 18 -21.73 -2.01 2.69
C VAL A 18 -22.77 -2.46 3.73
N SER A 19 -23.12 -1.55 4.65
CA SER A 19 -24.08 -1.84 5.70
C SER A 19 -25.49 -1.81 5.12
N TYR A 20 -26.04 -2.99 4.87
CA TYR A 20 -27.48 -3.14 4.73
C TYR A 20 -28.08 -3.10 6.14
N SER A 21 -28.96 -2.13 6.40
CA SER A 21 -29.76 -2.08 7.62
C SER A 21 -30.77 -3.24 7.65
N ARG A 22 -30.31 -4.47 7.86
CA ARG A 22 -31.14 -5.69 7.91
C ARG A 22 -31.55 -6.11 9.32
N PHE A 23 -30.84 -5.66 10.37
CA PHE A 23 -31.13 -6.12 11.73
C PHE A 23 -31.63 -4.96 12.60
N GLY A 24 -32.95 -4.97 12.84
CA GLY A 24 -33.57 -4.20 13.92
C GLY A 24 -33.09 -4.68 15.29
N ARG A 25 -33.43 -3.92 16.34
CA ARG A 25 -33.14 -4.34 17.72
C ARG A 25 -33.92 -5.62 18.03
N PRO A 26 -33.47 -6.45 18.98
CA PRO A 26 -34.24 -7.62 19.41
C PRO A 26 -35.59 -7.13 19.98
N GLY A 27 -36.69 -7.43 19.29
CA GLY A 27 -38.04 -6.99 19.65
C GLY A 27 -38.85 -6.29 18.54
N ASP A 28 -38.23 -5.97 17.40
CA ASP A 28 -38.96 -5.44 16.23
C ASP A 28 -39.44 -6.62 15.36
N GLU A 29 -40.75 -6.88 15.34
CA GLU A 29 -41.39 -7.92 14.54
C GLU A 29 -41.08 -7.75 13.04
N GLU A 30 -40.86 -8.89 12.37
CA GLU A 30 -40.09 -9.03 11.12
C GLU A 30 -40.77 -8.57 9.81
N GLU A 31 -41.99 -8.02 9.81
CA GLU A 31 -42.82 -8.07 8.59
C GLU A 31 -43.05 -6.77 7.78
N ASP A 32 -42.66 -5.57 8.24
CA ASP A 32 -43.11 -4.35 7.54
C ASP A 32 -42.06 -3.22 7.40
N LYS A 33 -40.77 -3.57 7.34
CA LYS A 33 -39.72 -2.58 7.04
C LYS A 33 -39.57 -2.47 5.52
N PRO A 34 -39.72 -1.27 4.92
CA PRO A 34 -39.55 -1.10 3.48
C PRO A 34 -38.15 -1.59 3.07
N PRO A 35 -38.02 -2.21 1.89
CA PRO A 35 -36.75 -2.73 1.41
C PRO A 35 -35.71 -1.61 1.45
N PRO A 36 -34.45 -1.90 1.85
CA PRO A 36 -33.44 -0.88 2.08
C PRO A 36 -33.25 -0.02 0.83
N THR A 37 -33.70 1.24 0.90
CA THR A 37 -33.70 2.17 -0.24
C THR A 37 -32.42 2.97 -0.36
N THR A 38 -31.45 2.80 0.55
CA THR A 38 -30.24 3.62 0.57
C THR A 38 -28.98 2.78 0.78
N ILE A 39 -28.01 2.91 -0.12
CA ILE A 39 -26.66 2.36 0.04
C ILE A 39 -25.73 3.51 0.39
N VAL A 40 -25.08 3.44 1.56
CA VAL A 40 -24.11 4.45 1.98
C VAL A 40 -22.71 3.97 1.62
N VAL A 41 -22.01 4.70 0.74
CA VAL A 41 -20.62 4.40 0.37
C VAL A 41 -19.70 5.42 1.04
N ALA A 42 -18.64 4.95 1.70
CA ALA A 42 -17.65 5.83 2.31
C ALA A 42 -16.86 6.60 1.22
N PRO A 43 -16.65 7.91 1.38
CA PRO A 43 -15.87 8.69 0.42
C PRO A 43 -14.39 8.30 0.51
N PHE A 44 -13.76 8.05 -0.63
CA PHE A 44 -12.32 7.82 -0.71
C PHE A 44 -11.61 9.09 -1.17
N ASN A 45 -10.72 9.63 -0.34
CA ASN A 45 -9.92 10.80 -0.67
C ASN A 45 -8.48 10.38 -0.99
N GLU A 46 -8.13 10.35 -2.28
CA GLU A 46 -6.79 10.02 -2.74
C GLU A 46 -5.71 10.99 -2.21
N ASN A 47 -6.09 12.24 -1.92
CA ASN A 47 -5.17 13.27 -1.44
C ASN A 47 -5.14 13.39 0.08
N ALA A 48 -5.65 12.38 0.81
CA ALA A 48 -5.56 12.38 2.26
C ALA A 48 -4.09 12.36 2.72
N PRO A 49 -3.74 13.09 3.80
CA PRO A 49 -2.35 13.21 4.26
C PRO A 49 -1.72 11.86 4.65
N GLU A 50 -2.54 10.85 4.96
CA GLU A 50 -2.10 9.48 5.25
C GLU A 50 -1.43 8.77 4.06
N TYR A 51 -1.69 9.23 2.84
CA TYR A 51 -1.11 8.70 1.59
C TYR A 51 0.10 9.51 1.09
N PHE A 52 0.63 10.41 1.92
CA PHE A 52 1.87 11.12 1.65
C PHE A 52 3.01 10.63 2.56
N LEU A 53 4.11 10.20 1.94
CA LEU A 53 5.36 9.88 2.61
C LEU A 53 6.14 11.19 2.86
N PHE A 54 6.60 11.40 4.10
CA PHE A 54 7.30 12.61 4.53
C PHE A 54 6.55 13.92 4.22
N GLY A 55 5.22 13.86 4.16
CA GLY A 55 4.36 15.01 3.88
C GLY A 55 4.48 15.62 2.48
N SER A 56 5.30 15.07 1.59
CA SER A 56 5.62 15.70 0.29
C SER A 56 5.43 14.79 -0.92
N CYS A 57 5.59 13.46 -0.76
CA CYS A 57 5.56 12.53 -1.88
C CYS A 57 4.40 11.54 -1.75
N HIS A 58 3.53 11.46 -2.76
CA HIS A 58 2.46 10.45 -2.78
C HIS A 58 3.06 9.04 -2.74
N VAL A 59 2.49 8.15 -1.92
CA VAL A 59 3.04 6.81 -1.64
C VAL A 59 3.29 5.96 -2.90
N GLN A 60 2.47 6.13 -3.95
CA GLN A 60 2.69 5.45 -5.23
C GLN A 60 3.97 5.92 -5.94
N LYS A 61 4.22 7.24 -5.96
CA LYS A 61 5.43 7.80 -6.57
C LYS A 61 6.66 7.38 -5.77
N ALA A 62 6.58 7.44 -4.44
CA ALA A 62 7.63 6.97 -3.56
C ALA A 62 7.98 5.50 -3.80
N ALA A 63 6.99 4.61 -3.91
CA ALA A 63 7.23 3.20 -4.19
C ALA A 63 7.91 2.95 -5.55
N ILE A 64 7.57 3.72 -6.59
CA ILE A 64 8.26 3.65 -7.88
C ILE A 64 9.73 4.09 -7.74
N TYR A 65 9.99 5.20 -7.04
CA TYR A 65 11.36 5.65 -6.81
C TYR A 65 12.19 4.62 -6.03
N PHE A 66 11.64 4.04 -4.96
CA PHE A 66 12.31 2.98 -4.21
C PHE A 66 12.54 1.72 -5.05
N ALA A 67 11.59 1.33 -5.89
CA ALA A 67 11.76 0.18 -6.77
C ALA A 67 12.86 0.42 -7.82
N ALA A 68 12.88 1.59 -8.45
CA ALA A 68 13.90 1.96 -9.42
C ALA A 68 15.30 2.07 -8.79
N PHE A 69 15.38 2.68 -7.61
CA PHE A 69 16.62 2.80 -6.84
C PHE A 69 17.17 1.43 -6.44
N GLY A 70 16.35 0.57 -5.84
CA GLY A 70 16.77 -0.77 -5.44
C GLY A 70 17.15 -1.66 -6.62
N MET A 71 16.44 -1.55 -7.75
CA MET A 71 16.82 -2.22 -9.00
C MET A 71 18.20 -1.76 -9.50
N SER A 72 18.45 -0.45 -9.46
CA SER A 72 19.74 0.14 -9.86
C SER A 72 20.88 -0.37 -8.98
N ILE A 73 20.69 -0.37 -7.65
CA ILE A 73 21.67 -0.93 -6.71
C ILE A 73 21.92 -2.42 -6.97
N THR A 74 20.86 -3.21 -7.19
CA THR A 74 20.99 -4.65 -7.49
C THR A 74 21.87 -4.88 -8.72
N ILE A 75 21.65 -4.11 -9.78
CA ILE A 75 22.44 -4.20 -11.02
C ILE A 75 23.89 -3.75 -10.77
N LEU A 76 24.10 -2.65 -10.05
CA LEU A 76 25.44 -2.15 -9.73
C LEU A 76 26.23 -3.13 -8.87
N MET A 77 25.61 -3.72 -7.85
CA MET A 77 26.23 -4.76 -7.01
C MET A 77 26.60 -5.98 -7.85
N PHE A 78 25.71 -6.43 -8.74
CA PHE A 78 26.03 -7.50 -9.68
C PHE A 78 27.26 -7.18 -10.54
N ILE A 79 27.29 -6.01 -11.17
CA ILE A 79 28.41 -5.58 -12.03
C ILE A 79 29.71 -5.50 -11.21
N SER A 80 29.67 -4.88 -10.04
CA SER A 80 30.83 -4.75 -9.15
C SER A 80 31.38 -6.12 -8.77
N THR A 81 30.53 -7.00 -8.24
CA THR A 81 30.96 -8.36 -7.86
C THR A 81 31.44 -9.18 -9.06
N PHE A 82 30.76 -9.07 -10.21
CA PHE A 82 31.14 -9.78 -11.43
C PHE A 82 32.54 -9.42 -11.93
N PHE A 83 32.95 -8.16 -11.85
CA PHE A 83 34.27 -7.74 -12.34
C PHE A 83 35.37 -7.76 -11.28
N GLU A 84 35.01 -7.58 -10.00
CA GLU A 84 36.00 -7.49 -8.91
C GLU A 84 36.43 -8.86 -8.39
N PHE A 85 35.56 -9.87 -8.48
CA PHE A 85 35.86 -11.19 -7.93
C PHE A 85 36.71 -12.03 -8.90
N ASP A 86 37.77 -12.66 -8.39
CA ASP A 86 38.55 -13.62 -9.15
C ASP A 86 37.81 -14.96 -9.20
N TRP A 87 37.06 -15.18 -10.28
CA TRP A 87 36.24 -16.37 -10.48
C TRP A 87 37.05 -17.64 -10.68
N TYR A 88 38.34 -17.52 -10.98
CA TYR A 88 39.19 -18.65 -11.31
C TYR A 88 40.05 -19.05 -10.12
N HIS A 89 39.87 -20.27 -9.66
CA HIS A 89 40.76 -20.85 -8.66
C HIS A 89 41.64 -21.93 -9.28
N TYR A 90 42.96 -21.75 -9.21
CA TYR A 90 43.94 -22.60 -9.89
C TYR A 90 43.81 -24.11 -9.63
N LYS A 91 43.23 -24.53 -8.49
CA LYS A 91 42.98 -25.94 -8.15
C LYS A 91 41.58 -26.45 -8.49
N ARG A 92 40.59 -25.57 -8.51
CA ARG A 92 39.16 -25.94 -8.54
C ARG A 92 38.48 -25.54 -9.86
N GLY A 93 39.17 -24.76 -10.70
CA GLY A 93 38.62 -24.16 -11.91
C GLY A 93 37.77 -22.93 -11.59
N VAL A 94 36.87 -22.60 -12.51
CA VAL A 94 35.90 -21.52 -12.32
C VAL A 94 34.90 -21.91 -11.23
N ASP A 95 34.61 -21.03 -10.29
CA ASP A 95 33.53 -21.25 -9.31
C ASP A 95 32.15 -21.07 -9.96
N VAL A 96 31.71 -22.12 -10.67
CA VAL A 96 30.43 -22.16 -11.38
C VAL A 96 29.25 -21.93 -10.43
N GLY A 97 29.35 -22.39 -9.18
CA GLY A 97 28.31 -22.24 -8.17
C GLY A 97 28.10 -20.77 -7.80
N ALA A 98 29.19 -20.06 -7.53
CA ALA A 98 29.14 -18.63 -7.22
C ALA A 98 28.62 -17.81 -8.41
N VAL A 99 29.04 -18.14 -9.64
CA VAL A 99 28.53 -17.48 -10.86
C VAL A 99 27.02 -17.69 -11.03
N ILE A 100 26.53 -18.93 -10.90
CA ILE A 100 25.09 -19.22 -10.98
C ILE A 100 24.33 -18.47 -9.89
N GLY A 101 24.84 -18.48 -8.65
CA GLY A 101 24.25 -17.73 -7.54
C GLY A 101 24.16 -16.23 -7.82
N LEU A 102 25.19 -15.65 -8.42
CA LEU A 102 25.23 -14.24 -8.79
C LEU A 102 24.20 -13.88 -9.87
N PHE A 103 24.02 -14.73 -10.89
CA PHE A 103 22.97 -14.53 -11.90
C PHE A 103 21.56 -14.71 -11.33
N LEU A 104 21.36 -15.69 -10.43
CA LEU A 104 20.07 -15.86 -9.74
C LEU A 104 19.75 -14.65 -8.85
N TYR A 105 20.75 -14.11 -8.14
CA TYR A 105 20.62 -12.87 -7.37
C TYR A 105 20.14 -11.71 -8.25
N LEU A 106 20.78 -11.50 -9.41
CA LEU A 106 20.39 -10.46 -10.35
C LEU A 106 18.95 -10.65 -10.85
N ALA A 107 18.63 -11.86 -11.33
CA ALA A 107 17.32 -12.17 -11.88
C ALA A 107 16.20 -11.97 -10.85
N ILE A 108 16.36 -12.53 -9.64
CA ILE A 108 15.39 -12.42 -8.56
C ILE A 108 15.26 -10.97 -8.08
N GLY A 109 16.39 -10.28 -7.86
CA GLY A 109 16.39 -8.90 -7.38
C GLY A 109 15.69 -7.95 -8.36
N VAL A 110 16.04 -8.00 -9.65
CA VAL A 110 15.37 -7.19 -10.69
C VAL A 110 13.88 -7.52 -10.77
N LEU A 111 13.52 -8.81 -10.76
CA LEU A 111 12.13 -9.26 -10.85
C LEU A 111 11.30 -8.76 -9.66
N ILE A 112 11.81 -8.83 -8.43
CA ILE A 112 11.12 -8.34 -7.23
C ILE A 112 10.83 -6.83 -7.32
N HIS A 113 11.82 -6.04 -7.75
CA HIS A 113 11.63 -4.61 -7.94
C HIS A 113 10.67 -4.30 -9.09
N TYR A 114 10.76 -5.04 -10.18
CA TYR A 114 9.89 -4.90 -11.34
C TYR A 114 8.41 -5.17 -10.99
N TYR A 115 8.14 -6.15 -10.11
CA TYR A 115 6.80 -6.42 -9.62
C TYR A 115 6.16 -5.24 -8.89
N VAL A 116 6.93 -4.43 -8.16
CA VAL A 116 6.43 -3.20 -7.53
C VAL A 116 6.00 -2.21 -8.61
N ILE A 117 6.80 -2.01 -9.65
CA ILE A 117 6.48 -1.09 -10.76
C ILE A 117 5.21 -1.53 -11.48
N ILE A 118 5.09 -2.83 -11.80
CA ILE A 118 3.87 -3.40 -12.38
C ILE A 118 2.67 -3.20 -11.44
N GLY A 119 2.83 -3.47 -10.16
CA GLY A 119 1.74 -3.37 -9.19
C GLY A 119 1.19 -1.96 -9.07
N VAL A 120 2.07 -0.96 -9.05
CA VAL A 120 1.65 0.45 -9.09
C VAL A 120 1.01 0.80 -10.43
N LYS A 121 1.60 0.39 -11.56
CA LYS A 121 1.06 0.67 -12.90
C LYS A 121 -0.32 0.05 -13.12
N ARG A 122 -0.53 -1.18 -12.66
CA ARG A 122 -1.80 -1.91 -12.78
C ARG A 122 -2.80 -1.56 -11.66
N GLN A 123 -2.41 -0.74 -10.68
CA GLN A 123 -3.23 -0.40 -9.51
C GLN A 123 -3.67 -1.64 -8.71
N LEU A 124 -2.82 -2.67 -8.63
CA LEU A 124 -3.13 -3.95 -8.00
C LEU A 124 -2.19 -4.22 -6.82
N SER A 125 -2.74 -4.23 -5.60
CA SER A 125 -1.97 -4.44 -4.36
C SER A 125 -1.28 -5.81 -4.28
N ARG A 126 -1.83 -6.83 -4.95
CA ARG A 126 -1.31 -8.21 -4.95
C ARG A 126 0.13 -8.31 -5.47
N TYR A 127 0.51 -7.49 -6.45
CA TYR A 127 1.86 -7.55 -7.03
C TYR A 127 2.95 -7.00 -6.09
N LEU A 128 2.59 -6.31 -5.01
CA LEU A 128 3.57 -5.78 -4.04
C LEU A 128 3.99 -6.84 -3.00
N LEU A 129 3.24 -7.95 -2.88
CA LEU A 129 3.49 -9.00 -1.88
C LEU A 129 4.86 -9.68 -2.00
N PRO A 130 5.36 -10.07 -3.20
CA PRO A 130 6.66 -10.70 -3.32
C PRO A 130 7.79 -9.82 -2.76
N PHE A 131 7.75 -8.52 -3.05
CA PHE A 131 8.68 -7.54 -2.50
C PHE A 131 8.64 -7.51 -0.98
N ILE A 132 7.44 -7.37 -0.40
CA ILE A 132 7.26 -7.31 1.05
C ILE A 132 7.78 -8.58 1.73
N CYS A 133 7.46 -9.75 1.21
CA CYS A 133 7.88 -11.02 1.76
C CYS A 133 9.41 -11.14 1.80
N VAL A 134 10.06 -10.92 0.65
CA VAL A 134 11.52 -11.06 0.53
C VAL A 134 12.25 -10.02 1.37
N TYR A 135 11.87 -8.74 1.29
CA TYR A 135 12.52 -7.68 2.07
C TYR A 135 12.29 -7.84 3.58
N THR A 136 11.16 -8.39 4.02
CA THR A 136 10.96 -8.69 5.45
C THR A 136 11.95 -9.74 5.93
N ILE A 137 12.14 -10.82 5.16
CA ILE A 137 13.11 -11.87 5.50
C ILE A 137 14.52 -11.29 5.53
N ILE A 138 14.91 -10.52 4.51
CA ILE A 138 16.23 -9.89 4.44
C ILE A 138 16.46 -8.98 5.65
N CYS A 139 15.56 -8.03 5.92
CA CYS A 139 15.66 -7.13 7.08
C CYS A 139 15.79 -7.88 8.40
N VAL A 140 15.03 -8.97 8.60
CA VAL A 140 15.14 -9.81 9.81
C VAL A 140 16.51 -10.48 9.89
N THR A 141 16.99 -11.09 8.80
CA THR A 141 18.30 -11.74 8.78
C THR A 141 19.44 -10.75 9.02
N GLU A 142 19.39 -9.57 8.40
CA GLU A 142 20.36 -8.49 8.61
C GLU A 142 20.33 -7.96 10.04
N THR A 143 19.14 -7.81 10.63
CA THR A 143 19.00 -7.40 12.04
C THR A 143 19.65 -8.43 12.97
N CYS A 144 19.42 -9.72 12.74
CA CYS A 144 20.06 -10.80 13.50
C CYS A 144 21.60 -10.76 13.36
N MET A 145 22.10 -10.53 12.14
CA MET A 145 23.55 -10.38 11.89
C MET A 145 24.12 -9.15 12.59
N CYS A 146 23.42 -8.02 12.57
CA CYS A 146 23.76 -6.79 13.29
C CYS A 146 23.91 -7.04 14.79
N ILE A 147 22.92 -7.73 15.39
CA ILE A 147 22.93 -8.09 16.81
C ILE A 147 24.10 -9.04 17.13
N GLY A 148 24.34 -10.06 16.30
CA GLY A 148 25.46 -10.99 16.49
C GLY A 148 26.81 -10.30 16.42
N LEU A 149 26.98 -9.38 15.46
CA LEU A 149 28.20 -8.59 15.31
C LEU A 149 28.38 -7.59 16.47
N LEU A 150 27.29 -7.01 16.97
CA LEU A 150 27.31 -6.15 18.16
C LEU A 150 27.77 -6.94 19.41
N PHE A 151 27.28 -8.15 19.62
CA PHE A 151 27.75 -9.00 20.72
C PHE A 151 29.25 -9.32 20.59
N LYS A 152 29.73 -9.62 19.37
CA LYS A 152 31.17 -9.83 19.13
C LYS A 152 32.00 -8.58 19.40
N LEU A 153 31.49 -7.40 19.05
CA LEU A 153 32.13 -6.12 19.36
C LEU A 153 32.23 -5.92 20.88
N LEU A 154 31.14 -6.17 21.61
CA LEU A 154 31.11 -6.03 23.08
C LEU A 154 32.06 -7.01 23.77
N ASP A 155 32.07 -8.28 23.35
CA ASP A 155 32.96 -9.32 23.90
C ASP A 155 34.45 -8.99 23.70
N ALA A 156 34.79 -8.45 22.53
CA ALA A 156 36.14 -7.98 22.22
C ALA A 156 36.57 -6.78 23.11
N GLN A 157 35.65 -5.89 23.47
CA GLN A 157 35.93 -4.77 24.38
C GLN A 157 36.07 -5.22 25.85
N VAL A 158 35.34 -6.26 26.26
CA VAL A 158 35.35 -6.78 27.65
C VAL A 158 36.56 -7.66 27.93
N THR A 159 37.17 -8.28 26.91
CA THR A 159 38.34 -9.18 27.06
C THR A 159 39.69 -8.43 27.12
N GLU A 160 39.74 -7.16 26.73
CA GLU A 160 40.95 -6.31 26.70
C GLU A 160 41.45 -5.68 28.05
N PRO A 161 40.84 -5.83 29.26
CA PRO A 161 41.41 -5.20 30.45
C PRO A 161 42.55 -6.00 31.10
N HIS A 162 42.71 -7.30 30.81
CA HIS A 162 43.69 -8.14 31.53
C HIS A 162 45.05 -8.32 30.83
N HIS A 163 45.19 -8.00 29.54
CA HIS A 163 46.45 -8.23 28.80
C HIS A 163 47.29 -6.96 28.57
N ARG A 164 46.70 -5.77 28.78
CA ARG A 164 47.39 -4.49 28.56
C ARG A 164 48.43 -4.08 29.62
N VAL A 165 48.49 -4.76 30.77
CA VAL A 165 49.47 -4.44 31.82
C VAL A 165 50.84 -5.09 31.57
N HIS A 166 50.91 -6.16 30.77
CA HIS A 166 52.17 -6.88 30.53
C HIS A 166 52.92 -6.51 29.24
N ILE A 167 52.30 -5.75 28.31
CA ILE A 167 52.87 -5.44 26.98
C ILE A 167 53.08 -3.93 26.81
N GLN A 168 53.67 -3.26 27.80
CA GLN A 168 54.02 -1.83 27.69
C GLN A 168 55.52 -1.59 27.38
N MET A 169 56.34 -2.64 27.22
CA MET A 169 57.80 -2.47 26.99
C MET A 169 58.30 -2.74 25.56
N ASP A 170 57.54 -3.39 24.67
CA ASP A 170 58.07 -3.77 23.34
C ASP A 170 57.52 -2.99 22.13
N VAL A 171 56.59 -2.04 22.33
CA VAL A 171 55.87 -1.37 21.21
C VAL A 171 56.29 0.09 21.06
N TYR A 172 57.59 0.36 20.89
CA TYR A 172 58.08 1.69 20.45
C TYR A 172 58.54 1.72 18.98
N TYR A 173 58.57 0.58 18.28
CA TYR A 173 59.10 0.50 16.89
C TYR A 173 58.07 0.25 15.78
N HIS A 174 56.76 0.26 16.06
CA HIS A 174 55.77 0.11 14.99
C HIS A 174 54.57 1.05 15.14
N SER A 175 54.83 2.36 15.15
CA SER A 175 53.82 3.36 14.79
C SER A 175 53.51 3.25 13.30
N THR A 176 52.31 2.76 12.97
CA THR A 176 51.30 3.37 12.06
C THR A 176 50.38 2.29 11.48
N THR A 177 49.44 1.80 12.29
CA THR A 177 48.11 1.41 11.78
C THR A 177 47.20 1.30 12.99
N THR A 178 46.37 2.32 13.19
CA THR A 178 45.30 2.32 14.18
C THR A 178 44.28 1.26 13.75
N THR A 179 44.51 0.01 14.13
CA THR A 179 43.60 -1.12 13.86
C THR A 179 42.38 -0.99 14.74
N THR A 180 41.44 -0.11 14.38
CA THR A 180 40.04 -0.32 14.78
C THR A 180 39.66 -1.72 14.29
N PRO A 181 39.19 -2.63 15.16
CA PRO A 181 38.78 -3.95 14.71
C PRO A 181 37.75 -3.79 13.58
N PRO A 182 37.89 -4.50 12.44
CA PRO A 182 37.11 -4.25 11.23
C PRO A 182 35.59 -4.38 11.46
N TYR A 183 35.19 -5.03 12.56
CA TYR A 183 33.80 -5.20 12.98
C TYR A 183 33.02 -3.89 13.15
N ALA A 184 33.64 -2.81 13.65
CA ALA A 184 32.94 -1.54 13.85
C ALA A 184 32.54 -0.87 12.52
N ALA A 185 33.45 -0.89 11.54
CA ALA A 185 33.19 -0.37 10.20
C ALA A 185 32.14 -1.21 9.45
N ILE A 186 32.25 -2.54 9.55
CA ILE A 186 31.26 -3.46 8.96
C ILE A 186 29.89 -3.25 9.60
N LEU A 187 29.81 -3.11 10.92
CA LEU A 187 28.57 -2.87 11.65
C LEU A 187 27.91 -1.55 11.21
N PHE A 188 28.70 -0.48 11.11
CA PHE A 188 28.20 0.82 10.63
C PHE A 188 27.66 0.73 9.20
N GLY A 189 28.38 0.07 8.30
CA GLY A 189 27.90 -0.19 6.94
C GLY A 189 26.59 -0.98 6.92
N LEU A 190 26.48 -2.03 7.74
CA LEU A 190 25.28 -2.85 7.83
C LEU A 190 24.07 -2.06 8.36
N PHE A 191 24.27 -1.15 9.31
CA PHE A 191 23.22 -0.24 9.76
C PHE A 191 22.69 0.67 8.66
N ILE A 192 23.57 1.20 7.80
CA ILE A 192 23.16 2.04 6.66
C ILE A 192 22.33 1.20 5.68
N VAL A 193 22.80 0.00 5.34
CA VAL A 193 22.10 -0.91 4.43
C VAL A 193 20.71 -1.25 4.99
N LEU A 194 20.64 -1.63 6.28
CA LEU A 194 19.39 -1.95 6.96
C LEU A 194 18.42 -0.76 6.97
N ALA A 195 18.93 0.45 7.23
CA ALA A 195 18.10 1.67 7.23
C ALA A 195 17.49 1.96 5.84
N VAL A 196 18.29 1.82 4.78
CA VAL A 196 17.82 2.00 3.39
C VAL A 196 16.78 0.94 3.03
N GLN A 197 17.04 -0.33 3.30
CA GLN A 197 16.10 -1.42 3.02
C GLN A 197 14.80 -1.27 3.81
N PHE A 198 14.88 -0.90 5.08
CA PHE A 198 13.71 -0.65 5.92
C PHE A 198 12.85 0.49 5.38
N LEU A 199 13.48 1.60 4.96
CA LEU A 199 12.79 2.75 4.38
C LEU A 199 12.09 2.39 3.06
N MET A 200 12.73 1.58 2.21
CA MET A 200 12.11 1.03 1.00
C MET A 200 10.90 0.14 1.33
N LEU A 201 11.04 -0.76 2.31
CA LEU A 201 9.97 -1.65 2.76
C LEU A 201 8.77 -0.87 3.29
N VAL A 202 8.99 0.14 4.12
CA VAL A 202 7.93 1.03 4.64
C VAL A 202 7.22 1.76 3.49
N GLY A 203 7.97 2.26 2.51
CA GLY A 203 7.41 2.91 1.33
C GLY A 203 6.46 2.00 0.54
N VAL A 204 6.89 0.77 0.27
CA VAL A 204 6.06 -0.23 -0.45
C VAL A 204 4.86 -0.68 0.38
N LEU A 205 5.01 -0.86 1.70
CA LEU A 205 3.91 -1.19 2.61
C LEU A 205 2.81 -0.12 2.60
N ARG A 206 3.20 1.15 2.69
CA ARG A 206 2.26 2.29 2.61
C ARG A 206 1.57 2.34 1.25
N CYS A 207 2.30 2.12 0.17
CA CYS A 207 1.72 2.03 -1.16
C CYS A 207 0.72 0.87 -1.28
N ARG A 208 1.01 -0.30 -0.68
CA ARG A 208 0.08 -1.43 -0.66
C ARG A 208 -1.19 -1.10 0.11
N GLN A 209 -1.08 -0.45 1.26
CA GLN A 209 -2.25 -0.01 2.04
C GLN A 209 -3.14 0.92 1.22
N PHE A 210 -2.54 1.92 0.56
CA PHE A 210 -3.27 2.81 -0.35
C PHE A 210 -3.98 2.05 -1.47
N LEU A 211 -3.26 1.15 -2.17
CA LEU A 211 -3.85 0.37 -3.26
C LEU A 211 -4.97 -0.55 -2.76
N SER A 212 -4.84 -1.16 -1.58
CA SER A 212 -5.91 -1.99 -0.99
C SER A 212 -7.16 -1.16 -0.70
N ALA A 213 -6.99 0.00 -0.06
CA ALA A 213 -8.11 0.89 0.25
C ALA A 213 -8.81 1.39 -1.03
N LYS A 214 -8.04 1.72 -2.07
CA LYS A 214 -8.56 2.09 -3.38
C LYS A 214 -9.37 0.96 -4.02
N GLN A 215 -8.85 -0.27 -4.01
CA GLN A 215 -9.53 -1.44 -4.57
C GLN A 215 -10.83 -1.77 -3.83
N GLU A 216 -10.84 -1.67 -2.51
CA GLU A 216 -12.02 -1.88 -1.68
C GLU A 216 -13.10 -0.84 -2.00
N HIS A 217 -12.71 0.43 -2.15
CA HIS A 217 -13.63 1.50 -2.52
C HIS A 217 -14.20 1.30 -3.94
N GLU A 218 -13.36 0.99 -4.93
CA GLU A 218 -13.80 0.70 -6.31
C GLU A 218 -14.77 -0.49 -6.36
N MET A 219 -14.52 -1.53 -5.57
CA MET A 219 -15.42 -2.68 -5.44
C MET A 219 -16.76 -2.28 -4.80
N ALA A 220 -16.73 -1.49 -3.72
CA ALA A 220 -17.95 -1.00 -3.07
C ALA A 220 -18.80 -0.13 -4.01
N MET A 221 -18.15 0.75 -4.78
CA MET A 221 -18.81 1.57 -5.80
C MET A 221 -19.46 0.70 -6.89
N LYS A 222 -18.74 -0.28 -7.41
CA LYS A 222 -19.27 -1.20 -8.42
C LYS A 222 -20.47 -2.00 -7.91
N VAL A 223 -20.43 -2.45 -6.66
CA VAL A 223 -21.57 -3.15 -6.03
C VAL A 223 -22.77 -2.19 -5.90
N ALA A 224 -22.55 -0.95 -5.46
CA ALA A 224 -23.61 0.05 -5.35
C ALA A 224 -24.26 0.37 -6.70
N GLU A 225 -23.46 0.50 -7.77
CA GLU A 225 -23.95 0.71 -9.13
C GLU A 225 -24.77 -0.48 -9.64
N MET A 226 -24.26 -1.71 -9.46
CA MET A 226 -24.98 -2.93 -9.86
C MET A 226 -26.30 -3.07 -9.10
N SER A 227 -26.31 -2.80 -7.79
CA SER A 227 -27.54 -2.79 -6.99
C SER A 227 -28.55 -1.77 -7.49
N LYS A 228 -28.11 -0.57 -7.91
CA LYS A 228 -28.99 0.45 -8.50
C LYS A 228 -29.59 0.01 -9.84
N THR A 229 -28.83 -0.71 -10.68
CA THR A 229 -29.36 -1.23 -11.94
C THR A 229 -30.42 -2.33 -11.72
N GLN A 230 -30.25 -3.16 -10.69
CA GLN A 230 -31.17 -4.24 -10.35
C GLN A 230 -32.41 -3.74 -9.59
N TYR A 231 -32.27 -2.67 -8.81
CA TYR A 231 -33.32 -2.06 -8.00
C TYR A 231 -33.30 -0.53 -8.17
N PRO A 232 -34.03 0.02 -9.16
CA PRO A 232 -33.97 1.44 -9.50
C PRO A 232 -34.50 2.39 -8.40
N THR A 233 -35.19 1.84 -7.38
CA THR A 233 -35.66 2.59 -6.20
C THR A 233 -34.57 2.82 -5.15
N ILE A 234 -33.38 2.22 -5.30
CA ILE A 234 -32.26 2.40 -4.36
C ILE A 234 -31.47 3.67 -4.70
N GLN A 235 -31.28 4.53 -3.71
CA GLN A 235 -30.43 5.72 -3.76
C GLN A 235 -29.04 5.39 -3.20
N VAL A 236 -27.98 5.79 -3.92
CA VAL A 236 -26.61 5.68 -3.43
C VAL A 236 -26.23 7.04 -2.83
N VAL A 237 -25.93 7.07 -1.53
CA VAL A 237 -25.56 8.28 -0.81
C VAL A 237 -24.10 8.15 -0.36
N PHE A 238 -23.27 9.14 -0.67
CA PHE A 238 -21.92 9.19 -0.13
C PHE A 238 -21.97 9.66 1.33
N ALA A 239 -21.32 8.95 2.24
CA ALA A 239 -21.20 9.43 3.62
C ALA A 239 -20.47 10.78 3.61
N SER A 240 -21.04 11.82 4.24
CA SER A 240 -20.35 13.10 4.37
C SER A 240 -19.05 12.92 5.15
N SER A 241 -17.93 13.37 4.58
CA SER A 241 -16.60 13.33 5.19
C SER A 241 -16.46 14.21 6.45
N GLY A 242 -17.53 14.90 6.86
CA GLY A 242 -17.54 15.84 7.98
C GLY A 242 -18.67 15.57 8.97
N SER A 243 -18.52 14.60 9.85
CA SER A 243 -19.01 14.68 11.25
C SER A 243 -18.49 13.48 12.05
N GLY A 244 -17.48 13.70 12.87
CA GLY A 244 -17.28 12.84 14.03
C GLY A 244 -18.35 13.16 15.07
N THR A 245 -19.20 12.19 15.40
CA THR A 245 -19.67 11.80 16.75
C THR A 245 -20.92 10.92 16.64
N GLY A 246 -20.81 9.65 17.09
CA GLY A 246 -21.94 8.84 17.54
C GLY A 246 -22.83 8.17 16.48
N PRO A 247 -23.56 7.11 16.86
CA PRO A 247 -24.39 6.33 15.95
C PRO A 247 -25.70 7.09 15.65
N PHE A 248 -26.14 7.04 14.39
CA PHE A 248 -27.48 7.41 13.93
C PHE A 248 -27.98 8.80 14.34
N ARG A 249 -27.68 9.81 13.51
CA ARG A 249 -28.59 10.95 13.34
C ARG A 249 -29.30 10.79 12.01
N ASN A 250 -30.55 10.34 12.06
CA ASN A 250 -31.47 10.42 10.92
C ASN A 250 -31.47 11.87 10.39
N PRO A 251 -31.55 12.10 9.07
CA PRO A 251 -32.05 13.38 8.60
C PRO A 251 -33.47 13.53 9.16
N ALA A 252 -33.68 14.56 9.98
CA ALA A 252 -35.01 14.93 10.43
C ALA A 252 -35.88 15.25 9.20
N PRO A 253 -37.18 14.91 9.19
CA PRO A 253 -38.08 15.38 8.15
C PRO A 253 -38.12 16.90 8.24
N GLN A 254 -37.66 17.59 7.19
CA GLN A 254 -37.94 19.00 7.02
C GLN A 254 -39.44 19.14 6.82
N ASN A 255 -40.13 19.52 7.90
CA ASN A 255 -41.46 20.13 7.82
C ASN A 255 -41.32 21.44 7.03
N ALA A 256 -41.55 21.38 5.73
CA ALA A 256 -41.85 22.55 4.92
C ALA A 256 -43.37 22.70 4.84
N SER A 257 -43.97 23.22 5.90
CA SER A 257 -45.23 23.93 5.80
C SER A 257 -44.96 25.26 5.09
N ASN A 258 -45.24 25.33 3.79
CA ASN A 258 -45.61 26.58 3.15
C ASN A 258 -46.62 26.30 2.02
N SER A 259 -47.76 26.95 2.18
CA SER A 259 -48.98 26.94 1.40
C SER A 259 -48.81 27.50 -0.02
N SER A 260 -49.22 26.69 -1.03
CA SER A 260 -49.92 26.99 -2.31
C SER A 260 -49.39 28.09 -3.27
N PRO A 261 -49.81 28.14 -4.56
CA PRO A 261 -50.66 27.22 -5.33
C PRO A 261 -50.06 26.70 -6.66
N ILE A 262 -50.69 25.61 -7.10
CA ILE A 262 -50.61 24.93 -8.39
C ILE A 262 -50.84 25.89 -9.58
N PRO A 263 -50.03 25.84 -10.66
CA PRO A 263 -50.40 26.43 -11.95
C PRO A 263 -51.34 25.49 -12.72
N PRO A 264 -52.42 26.01 -13.34
CA PRO A 264 -53.38 25.20 -14.07
C PRO A 264 -52.82 24.65 -15.39
N THR A 265 -53.11 23.38 -15.64
CA THR A 265 -53.04 22.72 -16.94
C THR A 265 -54.01 23.37 -17.94
N PRO A 266 -53.60 23.66 -19.19
CA PRO A 266 -54.54 24.00 -20.24
C PRO A 266 -55.11 22.72 -20.87
N SER A 267 -56.43 22.62 -20.89
CA SER A 267 -57.20 21.63 -21.64
C SER A 267 -57.17 21.93 -23.14
N HIS A 268 -57.23 20.85 -23.93
CA HIS A 268 -57.55 20.76 -25.35
C HIS A 268 -58.45 21.86 -25.93
N ASN A 269 -58.13 22.32 -27.15
CA ASN A 269 -59.16 22.64 -28.13
C ASN A 269 -58.75 22.16 -29.53
N ASN A 270 -59.67 21.42 -30.17
CA ASN A 270 -59.55 20.86 -31.51
C ASN A 270 -59.94 21.91 -32.57
N SER A 271 -59.21 21.99 -33.67
CA SER A 271 -59.77 22.47 -34.96
C SER A 271 -59.03 21.86 -36.14
N ASN A 272 -59.80 21.17 -36.99
CA ASN A 272 -59.50 20.58 -38.30
C ASN A 272 -58.64 21.40 -39.27
N LYS A 273 -57.75 20.71 -40.02
CA LYS A 273 -57.64 20.70 -41.51
C LYS A 273 -56.45 19.78 -41.90
N GLN A 274 -56.66 18.58 -42.44
CA GLN A 274 -56.96 18.22 -43.84
C GLN A 274 -55.70 18.04 -44.73
N SER A 275 -55.43 16.76 -45.04
CA SER A 275 -54.85 16.16 -46.26
C SER A 275 -53.47 16.61 -46.79
N ASN A 276 -52.49 15.69 -46.81
CA ASN A 276 -51.98 15.03 -48.03
C ASN A 276 -50.65 14.29 -47.77
N GLU A 277 -50.65 13.00 -48.13
CA GLU A 277 -49.48 12.16 -48.47
C GLU A 277 -49.48 11.95 -50.01
N PRO A 278 -48.47 11.34 -50.65
CA PRO A 278 -47.04 11.68 -50.75
C PRO A 278 -46.64 11.82 -52.26
N PRO A 279 -45.34 11.75 -52.66
CA PRO A 279 -44.83 10.43 -53.06
C PRO A 279 -43.34 10.17 -52.77
N MET A 280 -42.99 8.89 -52.94
CA MET A 280 -41.65 8.28 -52.95
C MET A 280 -40.67 8.93 -53.92
N GLU A 281 -39.38 8.90 -53.58
CA GLU A 281 -38.33 8.60 -54.57
C GLU A 281 -37.14 7.87 -53.93
N ASN A 282 -36.77 6.75 -54.55
CA ASN A 282 -35.54 5.98 -54.33
C ASN A 282 -34.32 6.82 -54.76
N ILE A 283 -33.12 6.47 -54.26
CA ILE A 283 -31.97 6.07 -55.10
C ILE A 283 -30.79 5.64 -54.22
N ILE A 284 -30.22 4.52 -54.66
CA ILE A 284 -29.02 3.79 -54.25
C ILE A 284 -27.76 4.53 -54.70
N ILE A 285 -26.72 4.61 -53.84
CA ILE A 285 -25.35 4.06 -54.06
C ILE A 285 -24.79 3.68 -52.69
#